data_AF-A0A1G5QCN1-F1
#
_entry.id   AF-A0A1G5QCN1-F1
#
_cell.length_a   1.000
_cell.length_b   1.000
_cell.length_c   1.000
_cell.angle_alpha   90.00
_cell.angle_beta   90.00
_cell.angle_gamma   90.00
#
_symmetry.space_group_name_H-M   'P 1'
#
loop_
_entity.id
_entity.type
_entity.pdbx_description
1 polymer ?
#
loop_
_entity_poly.entity_id
_entity_poly.type
_entity_poly.pdbx_seq_one_letter_code
_entity_poly.pdbx_strand_id
1 'polypeptide(L)'
;MINKPIVYDFHGDKPLSTPFTDIKPQDIHIYLDVDTYIGNKTCGQACQHCWFVNYEHVKKLKFKDNEGINITRFLKSEGYKVYPRYTDSFAYDGELMRHYGVARARTYFEGDTSSSVAMESGEAWTSGRPLLSEKSESLLDTARDYGYGTITLTFHGLINEKGIISDSHEYPIKGVFYGTDLERVLKIIKDYNAKNKNIFNGFRIGIGITVGSHNVSKEMLERYLDYFNKIGIDTLRFNKFFDHGGKHPHLEITHQMCADFYKNIKYFHENKLLDFQLGVSEDFGSFGIDVLGLPPSVGHCQAGKQLFAIIPLKNKKSREKHKDYFYEEIGDIVGCVNIFEPKVGNLTRVTNVHNETITYKVNFYLNEINDLVNKRLNGVLKNGCFSRELMNNLSSRSIEVKNV
;
A
#
# COMPACT_ATOMS: atom_id res chain seq x y z
N MET A 1 30.55 1.01 10.84
CA MET A 1 29.12 1.40 10.95
C MET A 1 28.32 0.34 10.24
N ILE A 2 27.20 -0.10 10.83
CA ILE A 2 26.34 -1.17 10.28
C ILE A 2 25.06 -0.49 9.79
N ASN A 3 24.60 -0.81 8.59
CA ASN A 3 23.34 -0.28 8.06
C ASN A 3 22.16 -0.70 8.94
N LYS A 4 21.12 0.14 9.01
CA LYS A 4 19.85 -0.24 9.67
C LYS A 4 19.26 -1.49 9.01
N PRO A 5 18.55 -2.36 9.74
CA PRO A 5 17.88 -3.52 9.15
C PRO A 5 16.95 -3.12 7.99
N ILE A 6 16.89 -3.98 6.96
CA ILE A 6 15.95 -3.81 5.85
C ILE A 6 14.53 -4.01 6.40
N VAL A 7 13.63 -3.07 6.08
CA VAL A 7 12.21 -3.18 6.42
C VAL A 7 11.44 -3.91 5.34
N TYR A 8 10.40 -4.63 5.75
CA TYR A 8 9.53 -5.39 4.86
C TYR A 8 8.07 -5.26 5.28
N ASP A 9 7.15 -5.49 4.34
CA ASP A 9 5.71 -5.58 4.61
C ASP A 9 5.40 -6.75 5.55
N PHE A 10 4.77 -6.48 6.70
CA PHE A 10 4.33 -7.50 7.65
C PHE A 10 2.81 -7.66 7.58
N HIS A 11 2.36 -8.84 7.15
CA HIS A 11 0.95 -9.13 6.87
C HIS A 11 0.43 -10.35 7.64
N GLY A 12 1.19 -10.83 8.61
CA GLY A 12 0.87 -12.01 9.42
C GLY A 12 2.04 -12.97 9.53
N ASP A 13 2.02 -13.79 10.58
CA ASP A 13 3.05 -14.75 10.95
C ASP A 13 2.54 -16.19 11.09
N LYS A 14 1.22 -16.41 10.96
CA LYS A 14 0.65 -17.74 11.09
C LYS A 14 1.03 -18.57 9.87
N PRO A 15 1.42 -19.84 10.06
CA PRO A 15 1.60 -20.77 8.97
C PRO A 15 0.35 -20.85 8.09
N LEU A 16 0.53 -20.96 6.77
CA LEU A 16 -0.58 -21.14 5.83
C LEU A 16 -1.43 -22.40 6.15
N SER A 17 -0.83 -23.40 6.79
CA SER A 17 -1.50 -24.63 7.22
C SER A 17 -2.42 -24.46 8.42
N THR A 18 -2.33 -23.35 9.17
CA THR A 18 -3.25 -23.08 10.29
C THR A 18 -4.67 -22.88 9.73
N PRO A 19 -5.72 -23.53 10.25
CA PRO A 19 -7.10 -23.28 9.84
C PRO A 19 -7.51 -21.81 10.03
N PHE A 20 -8.35 -21.26 9.14
CA PHE A 20 -8.82 -19.86 9.30
C PHE A 20 -9.70 -19.68 10.55
N THR A 21 -10.45 -20.70 10.93
CA THR A 21 -11.26 -20.72 12.16
C THR A 21 -10.45 -20.53 13.44
N ASP A 22 -9.15 -20.78 13.40
CA ASP A 22 -8.25 -20.69 14.55
C ASP A 22 -7.54 -19.33 14.62
N ILE A 23 -7.69 -18.48 13.60
CA ILE A 23 -7.16 -17.12 13.58
C ILE A 23 -8.14 -16.19 14.28
N LYS A 24 -7.65 -15.52 15.32
CA LYS A 24 -8.44 -14.58 16.11
C LYS A 24 -8.46 -13.19 15.46
N PRO A 25 -9.47 -12.34 15.71
CA PRO A 25 -9.54 -10.99 15.16
C PRO A 25 -8.27 -10.14 15.33
N GLN A 26 -7.59 -10.25 16.48
CA GLN A 26 -6.34 -9.54 16.77
C GLN A 26 -5.16 -9.90 15.87
N ASP A 27 -5.24 -11.04 15.19
CA ASP A 27 -4.22 -11.53 14.25
C ASP A 27 -4.61 -11.18 12.80
N ILE A 28 -5.75 -10.52 12.58
CA ILE A 28 -6.27 -10.13 11.27
C ILE A 28 -6.04 -8.63 11.02
N HIS A 29 -5.35 -8.35 9.93
CA HIS A 29 -5.08 -7.03 9.38
C HIS A 29 -6.12 -6.71 8.30
N ILE A 30 -6.78 -5.56 8.40
CA ILE A 30 -7.79 -5.09 7.46
C ILE A 30 -7.37 -3.74 6.90
N TYR A 31 -7.14 -3.70 5.60
CA TYR A 31 -7.05 -2.46 4.85
C TYR A 31 -8.46 -1.99 4.49
N LEU A 32 -8.91 -0.90 5.11
CA LEU A 32 -10.21 -0.32 4.82
C LEU A 32 -10.02 0.76 3.76
N ASP A 33 -10.37 0.48 2.51
CA ASP A 33 -10.29 1.46 1.43
C ASP A 33 -11.42 2.47 1.57
N VAL A 34 -11.16 3.57 2.30
CA VAL A 34 -12.18 4.56 2.66
C VAL A 34 -12.49 5.50 1.52
N ASP A 35 -11.51 5.74 0.66
CA ASP A 35 -11.64 6.58 -0.52
C ASP A 35 -10.72 6.09 -1.65
N THR A 36 -11.33 5.68 -2.75
CA THR A 36 -10.65 5.26 -3.97
C THR A 36 -10.81 6.28 -5.11
N TYR A 37 -11.33 7.49 -4.82
CA TYR A 37 -11.41 8.54 -5.81
C TYR A 37 -10.01 9.02 -6.19
N ILE A 38 -9.83 9.12 -7.51
CA ILE A 38 -8.69 9.77 -8.13
C ILE A 38 -9.21 11.05 -8.78
N GLY A 39 -9.01 12.19 -8.10
CA GLY A 39 -9.35 13.53 -8.60
C GLY A 39 -8.12 14.33 -9.07
N ASN A 40 -8.36 15.54 -9.59
CA ASN A 40 -7.39 16.48 -10.18
C ASN A 40 -6.18 16.88 -9.29
N LYS A 41 -6.09 16.36 -8.06
CA LYS A 41 -5.07 16.70 -7.05
C LYS A 41 -4.58 15.48 -6.24
N THR A 42 -4.82 14.25 -6.71
CA THR A 42 -4.48 13.00 -5.98
C THR A 42 -3.58 12.08 -6.81
N CYS A 43 -2.87 11.17 -6.14
CA CYS A 43 -1.73 10.37 -6.64
C CYS A 43 -1.98 9.46 -7.88
N GLY A 44 -3.19 9.38 -8.44
CA GLY A 44 -3.52 8.38 -9.46
C GLY A 44 -3.87 8.89 -10.86
N GLN A 45 -4.09 10.19 -11.09
CA GLN A 45 -4.85 10.64 -12.27
C GLN A 45 -4.19 10.29 -13.61
N ALA A 46 -2.87 10.38 -13.68
CA ALA A 46 -2.10 10.10 -14.90
C ALA A 46 -1.47 8.70 -14.92
N CYS A 47 -1.61 7.94 -13.82
CA CYS A 47 -0.94 6.65 -13.65
C CYS A 47 -1.71 5.55 -14.38
N GLN A 48 -1.41 5.34 -15.66
CA GLN A 48 -2.10 4.35 -16.52
C GLN A 48 -1.96 2.90 -16.06
N HIS A 49 -1.01 2.61 -15.18
CA HIS A 49 -0.79 1.29 -14.58
C HIS A 49 -1.49 1.13 -13.22
N CYS A 50 -2.08 2.18 -12.65
CA CYS A 50 -2.64 2.16 -11.30
C CYS A 50 -3.93 1.35 -11.24
N TRP A 51 -4.08 0.51 -10.21
CA TRP A 51 -5.29 -0.28 -10.02
C TRP A 51 -6.55 0.58 -9.85
N PHE A 52 -6.48 1.71 -9.12
CA PHE A 52 -7.64 2.58 -8.92
C PHE A 52 -8.18 3.19 -10.23
N VAL A 53 -7.36 3.23 -11.29
CA VAL A 53 -7.76 3.67 -12.64
C VAL A 53 -8.39 2.53 -13.45
N ASN A 54 -7.81 1.34 -13.34
CA ASN A 54 -8.06 0.22 -14.26
C ASN A 54 -9.11 -0.79 -13.77
N TYR A 55 -9.39 -0.87 -12.47
CA TYR A 55 -10.38 -1.82 -11.94
C TYR A 55 -11.72 -1.13 -11.64
N GLU A 56 -12.74 -1.43 -12.43
CA GLU A 56 -14.08 -0.84 -12.28
C GLU A 56 -14.74 -1.16 -10.93
N HIS A 57 -14.42 -2.30 -10.32
CA HIS A 57 -15.00 -2.71 -9.03
C HIS A 57 -14.51 -1.86 -7.84
N VAL A 58 -13.41 -1.11 -7.98
CA VAL A 58 -12.92 -0.17 -6.96
C VAL A 58 -12.95 1.28 -7.41
N LYS A 59 -13.23 1.56 -8.68
CA LYS A 59 -13.08 2.91 -9.23
C LYS A 59 -14.14 3.87 -8.69
N LYS A 60 -13.68 5.00 -8.10
CA LYS A 60 -14.54 6.10 -7.61
C LYS A 60 -15.55 5.63 -6.58
N LEU A 61 -15.09 4.91 -5.56
CA LEU A 61 -15.87 4.41 -4.44
C LEU A 61 -15.42 5.09 -3.15
N LYS A 62 -16.39 5.33 -2.27
CA LYS A 62 -16.15 5.82 -0.91
C LYS A 62 -17.31 5.39 -0.01
N PHE A 63 -17.02 5.19 1.28
CA PHE A 63 -18.10 5.10 2.28
C PHE A 63 -18.79 6.46 2.42
N LYS A 64 -20.07 6.45 2.81
CA LYS A 64 -20.84 7.69 2.95
C LYS A 64 -20.48 8.40 4.26
N ASP A 65 -20.36 9.72 4.22
CA ASP A 65 -20.21 10.57 5.41
C ASP A 65 -19.12 10.05 6.38
N ASN A 66 -19.46 9.91 7.66
CA ASN A 66 -18.58 9.37 8.70
C ASN A 66 -18.60 7.83 8.80
N GLU A 67 -19.24 7.11 7.87
CA GLU A 67 -19.40 5.65 7.95
C GLU A 67 -18.05 4.92 7.99
N GLY A 68 -17.06 5.36 7.20
CA GLY A 68 -15.71 4.77 7.24
C GLY A 68 -15.03 4.91 8.61
N ILE A 69 -15.24 6.04 9.30
CA ILE A 69 -14.74 6.28 10.65
C ILE A 69 -15.41 5.34 11.66
N ASN A 70 -16.73 5.20 11.55
CA ASN A 70 -17.51 4.33 12.44
C ASN A 70 -17.16 2.86 12.24
N ILE A 71 -16.98 2.41 10.99
CA ILE A 71 -16.48 1.07 10.67
C ILE A 71 -15.11 0.87 11.31
N THR A 72 -14.19 1.81 11.12
CA THR A 72 -12.82 1.71 11.67
C THR A 72 -12.84 1.54 13.19
N ARG A 73 -13.61 2.37 13.90
CA ARG A 73 -13.71 2.30 15.37
C ARG A 73 -14.33 0.98 15.83
N PHE A 74 -15.42 0.57 15.19
CA PHE A 74 -16.13 -0.66 15.55
C PHE A 74 -15.26 -1.90 15.32
N LEU A 75 -14.62 -2.02 14.16
CA LEU A 75 -13.76 -3.17 13.87
C LEU A 75 -12.54 -3.22 14.79
N LYS A 76 -11.97 -2.06 15.17
CA LYS A 76 -10.92 -2.01 16.20
C LYS A 76 -11.44 -2.46 17.57
N SER A 77 -12.67 -2.11 17.96
CA SER A 77 -13.25 -2.59 19.23
C SER A 77 -13.55 -4.10 19.22
N GLU A 78 -13.79 -4.68 18.05
CA GLU A 78 -13.89 -6.15 17.86
C GLU A 78 -12.51 -6.84 17.83
N GLY A 79 -11.42 -6.08 17.99
CA GLY A 79 -10.06 -6.58 18.08
C GLY A 79 -9.29 -6.61 16.76
N TYR A 80 -9.90 -6.29 15.62
CA TYR A 80 -9.19 -6.27 14.33
C TYR A 80 -8.13 -5.17 14.25
N LYS A 81 -7.04 -5.43 13.53
CA LYS A 81 -6.04 -4.41 13.17
C LYS A 81 -6.46 -3.69 11.89
N VAL A 82 -7.09 -2.53 12.02
CA VAL A 82 -7.66 -1.79 10.89
C VAL A 82 -6.82 -0.60 10.47
N TYR A 83 -6.54 -0.51 9.17
CA TYR A 83 -5.73 0.51 8.53
C TYR A 83 -6.57 1.22 7.45
N PRO A 84 -7.06 2.44 7.71
CA PRO A 84 -7.71 3.26 6.69
C PRO A 84 -6.73 3.55 5.55
N ARG A 85 -7.12 3.22 4.32
CA ARG A 85 -6.37 3.51 3.10
C ARG A 85 -7.13 4.50 2.23
N TYR A 86 -6.39 5.46 1.70
CA TYR A 86 -6.87 6.44 0.76
C TYR A 86 -5.78 6.79 -0.25
N THR A 87 -6.17 7.31 -1.41
CA THR A 87 -5.30 7.47 -2.58
C THR A 87 -4.15 8.47 -2.38
N ASP A 88 -4.33 9.48 -1.53
CA ASP A 88 -3.30 10.47 -1.18
C ASP A 88 -3.65 11.09 0.18
N SER A 89 -2.69 11.19 1.10
CA SER A 89 -2.93 11.76 2.44
C SER A 89 -3.30 13.23 2.40
N PHE A 90 -2.80 13.97 1.42
CA PHE A 90 -3.10 15.39 1.25
C PHE A 90 -4.32 15.64 0.34
N ALA A 91 -5.05 14.59 -0.04
CA ALA A 91 -6.32 14.74 -0.76
C ALA A 91 -7.32 15.60 0.04
N TYR A 92 -8.16 16.35 -0.68
CA TYR A 92 -9.20 17.21 -0.09
C TYR A 92 -8.65 18.16 1.00
N ASP A 93 -7.49 18.76 0.74
CA ASP A 93 -6.79 19.62 1.68
C ASP A 93 -6.55 18.95 3.05
N GLY A 94 -6.27 17.64 3.05
CA GLY A 94 -5.99 16.83 4.25
C GLY A 94 -7.23 16.40 5.04
N GLU A 95 -8.44 16.45 4.48
CA GLU A 95 -9.69 16.05 5.15
C GLU A 95 -9.63 14.64 5.75
N LEU A 96 -9.07 13.69 4.99
CA LEU A 96 -8.97 12.29 5.44
C LEU A 96 -8.00 12.14 6.62
N MET A 97 -6.87 12.86 6.64
CA MET A 97 -5.98 12.89 7.80
C MET A 97 -6.70 13.41 9.04
N ARG A 98 -7.54 14.45 8.89
CA ARG A 98 -8.32 15.01 10.00
C ARG A 98 -9.30 14.01 10.59
N HIS A 99 -9.89 13.18 9.75
CA HIS A 99 -10.90 12.20 10.15
C HIS A 99 -10.33 10.93 10.77
N TYR A 100 -9.21 10.44 10.25
CA TYR A 100 -8.64 9.16 10.68
C TYR A 100 -7.48 9.33 11.68
N GLY A 101 -6.94 10.53 11.85
CA GLY A 101 -5.76 10.79 12.68
C GLY A 101 -4.54 10.03 12.16
N VAL A 102 -3.55 9.78 13.02
CA VAL A 102 -2.35 9.00 12.68
C VAL A 102 -2.72 7.67 12.02
N ALA A 103 -2.61 7.63 10.71
CA ALA A 103 -2.86 6.44 9.91
C ALA A 103 -1.53 5.80 9.49
N ARG A 104 -1.61 4.49 9.26
CA ARG A 104 -0.54 3.67 8.71
C ARG A 104 -1.08 3.08 7.43
N ALA A 105 -0.54 3.45 6.28
CA ALA A 105 -1.00 2.90 5.00
C ALA A 105 -0.74 1.39 4.90
N ARG A 106 0.32 0.91 5.58
CA ARG A 106 0.73 -0.49 5.70
C ARG A 106 1.40 -0.74 7.05
N THR A 107 1.77 -1.98 7.35
CA THR A 107 2.61 -2.32 8.52
C THR A 107 3.98 -2.77 8.03
N TYR A 108 5.05 -2.07 8.42
CA TYR A 108 6.43 -2.45 8.14
C TYR A 108 7.14 -2.89 9.41
N PHE A 109 7.79 -4.05 9.38
CA PHE A 109 8.61 -4.55 10.49
C PHE A 109 10.10 -4.48 10.17
N GLU A 110 10.91 -4.39 11.22
CA GLU A 110 12.35 -4.61 11.24
C GLU A 110 12.67 -5.78 12.18
N GLY A 111 13.35 -6.80 11.64
CA GLY A 111 13.58 -8.06 12.37
C GLY A 111 12.27 -8.77 12.75
N ASP A 112 12.33 -9.69 13.72
CA ASP A 112 11.23 -10.62 14.01
C ASP A 112 9.97 -9.98 14.64
N THR A 113 10.08 -8.82 15.30
CA THR A 113 8.99 -8.34 16.20
C THR A 113 8.80 -6.83 16.29
N SER A 114 9.66 -5.99 15.69
CA SER A 114 9.63 -4.54 15.91
C SER A 114 9.11 -3.79 14.70
N SER A 115 8.29 -2.75 14.90
CA SER A 115 7.92 -1.82 13.83
C SER A 115 9.10 -0.91 13.51
N SER A 116 9.24 -0.45 12.27
CA SER A 116 10.26 0.54 11.96
C SER A 116 9.94 1.90 12.59
N VAL A 117 10.96 2.69 12.92
CA VAL A 117 10.80 4.05 13.48
C VAL A 117 9.90 4.94 12.61
N ALA A 118 9.98 4.78 11.28
CA ALA A 118 9.13 5.50 10.33
C ALA A 118 7.63 5.15 10.48
N MET A 119 7.32 3.94 10.92
CA MET A 119 5.95 3.44 11.13
C MET A 119 5.39 3.76 12.51
N GLU A 120 6.24 3.85 13.53
CA GLU A 120 5.82 4.20 14.88
C GLU A 120 5.20 5.60 14.92
N SER A 121 5.74 6.55 14.14
CA SER A 121 5.28 7.92 14.07
C SER A 121 4.12 8.19 13.08
N GLY A 122 3.63 7.17 12.36
CA GLY A 122 2.62 7.33 11.31
C GLY A 122 3.15 7.92 10.00
N GLU A 123 2.48 7.57 8.90
CA GLU A 123 2.96 7.83 7.53
C GLU A 123 1.89 8.54 6.68
N ALA A 124 2.23 9.75 6.22
CA ALA A 124 1.45 10.46 5.21
C ALA A 124 2.02 10.14 3.83
N TRP A 125 1.44 9.14 3.16
CA TRP A 125 1.79 8.79 1.79
C TRP A 125 1.17 9.78 0.80
N THR A 126 1.95 10.31 -0.13
CA THR A 126 1.49 11.24 -1.16
C THR A 126 2.26 11.06 -2.48
N SER A 127 1.68 11.53 -3.58
CA SER A 127 2.42 11.73 -4.83
C SER A 127 3.49 12.82 -4.73
N GLY A 128 3.41 13.74 -3.76
CA GLY A 128 4.25 14.92 -3.67
C GLY A 128 3.70 16.13 -4.44
N ARG A 129 2.81 15.91 -5.41
CA ARG A 129 2.16 16.99 -6.19
C ARG A 129 1.38 17.99 -5.31
N PRO A 130 0.64 17.59 -4.25
CA PRO A 130 -0.04 18.53 -3.36
C PRO A 130 0.90 19.53 -2.68
N LEU A 131 2.13 19.10 -2.35
CA LEU A 131 3.13 19.92 -1.68
C LEU A 131 3.81 20.94 -2.61
N LEU A 132 3.58 20.87 -3.92
CA LEU A 132 4.01 21.91 -4.87
C LEU A 132 3.01 23.07 -4.98
N SER A 133 1.89 23.02 -4.27
CA SER A 133 0.87 24.08 -4.27
C SER A 133 1.17 25.15 -3.21
N GLU A 134 0.49 26.28 -3.31
CA GLU A 134 0.53 27.37 -2.31
C GLU A 134 0.02 26.93 -0.93
N LYS A 135 -0.67 25.79 -0.85
CA LYS A 135 -1.18 25.22 0.41
C LYS A 135 -0.17 24.33 1.14
N SER A 136 1.02 24.13 0.61
CA SER A 136 2.01 23.18 1.14
C SER A 136 2.23 23.31 2.65
N GLU A 137 2.38 24.53 3.17
CA GLU A 137 2.55 24.78 4.61
C GLU A 137 1.32 24.31 5.41
N SER A 138 0.11 24.73 5.01
CA SER A 138 -1.14 24.29 5.68
C SER A 138 -1.38 22.77 5.64
N LEU A 139 -0.93 22.10 4.58
CA LEU A 139 -0.97 20.64 4.47
C LEU A 139 0.01 19.98 5.45
N LEU A 140 1.22 20.52 5.57
CA LEU A 140 2.23 20.08 6.53
C LEU A 140 1.82 20.38 7.99
N ASP A 141 1.16 21.51 8.25
CA ASP A 141 0.52 21.79 9.54
C ASP A 141 -0.52 20.72 9.86
N THR A 142 -1.38 20.37 8.90
CA THR A 142 -2.38 19.31 9.08
C THR A 142 -1.72 17.96 9.42
N ALA A 143 -0.66 17.57 8.71
CA ALA A 143 0.05 16.33 9.02
C ALA A 143 0.64 16.34 10.44
N ARG A 144 1.26 17.46 10.86
CA ARG A 144 1.81 17.63 12.22
C ARG A 144 0.71 17.54 13.27
N ASP A 145 -0.35 18.33 13.11
CA ASP A 145 -1.40 18.49 14.11
C ASP A 145 -2.18 17.18 14.34
N TYR A 146 -2.24 16.32 13.33
CA TYR A 146 -2.87 14.99 13.41
C TYR A 146 -1.87 13.86 13.66
N GLY A 147 -0.63 14.20 14.03
CA GLY A 147 0.36 13.31 14.63
C GLY A 147 1.18 12.46 13.65
N TYR A 148 1.21 12.80 12.37
CA TYR A 148 2.08 12.13 11.40
C TYR A 148 3.53 12.58 11.59
N GLY A 149 4.46 11.64 11.58
CA GLY A 149 5.90 11.92 11.71
C GLY A 149 6.72 11.64 10.45
N THR A 150 6.12 10.99 9.44
CA THR A 150 6.79 10.67 8.17
C THR A 150 5.96 11.15 6.99
N ILE A 151 6.60 11.84 6.04
CA ILE A 151 6.03 12.12 4.72
C ILE A 151 6.69 11.18 3.71
N THR A 152 5.92 10.32 3.05
CA THR A 152 6.42 9.41 2.02
C THR A 152 5.98 9.84 0.64
N LEU A 153 6.94 9.99 -0.28
CA LEU A 153 6.72 10.40 -1.65
C LEU A 153 6.87 9.22 -2.61
N THR A 154 5.92 9.02 -3.52
CA THR A 154 6.14 8.14 -4.68
C THR A 154 7.03 8.85 -5.71
N PHE A 155 8.20 8.29 -6.00
CA PHE A 155 9.14 8.82 -6.98
C PHE A 155 8.95 8.18 -8.36
N HIS A 156 8.86 9.03 -9.39
CA HIS A 156 8.67 8.65 -10.79
C HIS A 156 9.75 9.29 -11.66
N GLY A 157 10.97 8.75 -11.59
CA GLY A 157 12.11 9.26 -12.36
C GLY A 157 13.24 8.25 -12.50
N LEU A 158 14.15 8.54 -13.43
CA LEU A 158 15.40 7.82 -13.63
C LEU A 158 16.56 8.70 -13.21
N ILE A 159 17.63 8.08 -12.70
CA ILE A 159 18.90 8.74 -12.43
C ILE A 159 19.88 8.34 -13.53
N ASN A 160 20.41 9.33 -14.25
CA ASN A 160 21.37 9.08 -15.31
C ASN A 160 22.80 8.87 -14.78
N GLU A 161 23.74 8.61 -15.67
CA GLU A 161 25.16 8.36 -15.35
C GLU A 161 25.86 9.51 -14.63
N LYS A 162 25.34 10.73 -14.73
CA LYS A 162 25.89 11.91 -14.05
C LYS A 162 25.32 12.09 -12.64
N GLY A 163 24.48 11.16 -12.17
CA GLY A 163 23.84 11.25 -10.86
C GLY A 163 22.81 12.38 -10.75
N ILE A 164 22.16 12.72 -11.88
CA ILE A 164 21.07 13.70 -11.93
C ILE A 164 19.79 13.02 -12.42
N ILE A 165 18.63 13.55 -12.01
CA ILE A 165 17.34 13.08 -12.50
C ILE A 165 17.23 13.37 -14.00
N SER A 166 16.92 12.33 -14.78
CA SER A 166 16.64 12.43 -16.21
C SER A 166 15.39 13.27 -16.50
N ASP A 167 15.25 13.70 -17.76
CA ASP A 167 14.03 14.37 -18.20
C ASP A 167 12.79 13.48 -17.95
N SER A 168 11.68 14.12 -17.57
CA SER A 168 10.41 13.44 -17.31
C SER A 168 9.92 12.56 -18.46
N HIS A 169 10.30 12.86 -19.71
CA HIS A 169 9.94 12.08 -20.90
C HIS A 169 10.69 10.75 -21.01
N GLU A 170 11.83 10.58 -20.32
CA GLU A 170 12.59 9.33 -20.31
C GLU A 170 11.96 8.27 -19.40
N TYR A 171 11.22 8.68 -18.36
CA TYR A 171 10.55 7.75 -17.47
C TYR A 171 9.27 7.20 -18.14
N PRO A 172 9.15 5.88 -18.35
CA PRO A 172 8.11 5.33 -19.20
C PRO A 172 6.71 5.34 -18.55
N ILE A 173 6.63 5.55 -17.24
CA ILE A 173 5.38 5.50 -16.47
C ILE A 173 4.97 6.92 -16.11
N LYS A 174 3.98 7.47 -16.82
CA LYS A 174 3.49 8.82 -16.53
C LYS A 174 2.78 8.88 -15.18
N GLY A 175 3.05 9.93 -14.42
CA GLY A 175 2.43 10.24 -13.14
C GLY A 175 2.05 11.71 -13.03
N VAL A 176 1.31 12.07 -11.98
CA VAL A 176 0.95 13.46 -11.67
C VAL A 176 2.10 14.26 -11.06
N PHE A 177 3.15 13.56 -10.65
CA PHE A 177 4.36 14.09 -10.06
C PHE A 177 5.54 13.61 -10.89
N TYR A 178 6.34 14.56 -11.38
CA TYR A 178 7.53 14.27 -12.17
C TYR A 178 8.73 14.12 -11.25
N GLY A 179 9.62 13.18 -11.55
CA GLY A 179 10.85 13.00 -10.78
C GLY A 179 11.64 14.30 -10.62
N THR A 180 11.67 15.15 -11.65
CA THR A 180 12.36 16.45 -11.66
C THR A 180 11.85 17.44 -10.62
N ASP A 181 10.64 17.26 -10.09
CA ASP A 181 10.09 18.10 -9.00
C ASP A 181 10.52 17.64 -7.60
N LEU A 182 11.19 16.49 -7.47
CA LEU A 182 11.53 15.86 -6.19
C LEU A 182 12.31 16.79 -5.27
N GLU A 183 13.44 17.32 -5.74
CA GLU A 183 14.31 18.16 -4.91
C GLU A 183 13.58 19.41 -4.39
N ARG A 184 12.65 19.96 -5.18
CA ARG A 184 11.81 21.07 -4.75
C ARG A 184 10.88 20.67 -3.61
N VAL A 185 10.21 19.52 -3.70
CA VAL A 185 9.35 19.02 -2.60
C VAL A 185 10.17 18.72 -1.35
N LEU A 186 11.34 18.09 -1.52
CA LEU A 186 12.24 17.81 -0.40
C LEU A 186 12.70 19.10 0.30
N LYS A 187 13.00 20.15 -0.47
CA LYS A 187 13.33 21.46 0.08
C LYS A 187 12.17 22.03 0.88
N ILE A 188 10.94 21.95 0.38
CA ILE A 188 9.73 22.44 1.10
C ILE A 188 9.59 21.76 2.46
N ILE A 189 9.72 20.42 2.51
CA ILE A 189 9.62 19.68 3.78
C ILE A 189 10.78 20.05 4.73
N LYS A 190 12.00 20.14 4.22
CA LYS A 190 13.19 20.49 5.02
C LYS A 190 13.12 21.92 5.56
N ASP A 191 12.68 22.88 4.76
CA ASP A 191 12.47 24.27 5.17
C ASP A 191 11.39 24.35 6.27
N TYR A 192 10.29 23.60 6.10
CA TYR A 192 9.23 23.50 7.11
C TYR A 192 9.75 22.91 8.43
N ASN A 193 10.53 21.84 8.38
CA ASN A 193 11.17 21.24 9.56
C ASN A 193 12.09 22.25 10.27
N ALA A 194 12.91 22.98 9.51
CA ALA A 194 13.83 23.98 10.06
C ALA A 194 13.07 25.15 10.73
N LYS A 195 11.98 25.62 10.10
CA LYS A 195 11.11 26.68 10.63
C LYS A 195 10.43 26.27 11.95
N ASN A 196 10.06 24.99 12.08
CA ASN A 196 9.27 24.48 13.21
C ASN A 196 10.07 23.67 14.24
N LYS A 197 11.41 23.69 14.18
CA LYS A 197 12.30 22.86 15.04
C LYS A 197 12.10 23.00 16.55
N ASN A 198 11.53 24.12 17.01
CA ASN A 198 11.31 24.40 18.43
C ASN A 198 9.99 23.80 18.96
N ILE A 199 9.08 23.38 18.07
CA ILE A 199 7.73 22.90 18.43
C ILE A 199 7.46 21.48 17.90
N PHE A 200 8.31 20.97 17.01
CA PHE A 200 8.15 19.69 16.35
C PHE A 200 9.53 19.14 15.96
N ASN A 201 9.72 17.83 16.11
CA ASN A 201 10.98 17.15 15.78
C ASN A 201 11.27 17.06 14.27
N GLY A 202 10.35 17.57 13.44
CA GLY A 202 10.43 17.52 11.99
C GLY A 202 9.88 16.21 11.43
N PHE A 203 9.43 16.26 10.19
CA PHE A 203 9.04 15.07 9.44
C PHE A 203 10.26 14.31 8.97
N ARG A 204 10.22 12.99 9.14
CA ARG A 204 11.05 12.05 8.38
C ARG A 204 10.61 12.04 6.93
N ILE A 205 11.52 11.77 6.00
CA ILE A 205 11.22 11.72 4.57
C ILE A 205 11.44 10.32 4.02
N GLY A 206 10.36 9.69 3.59
CA GLY A 206 10.37 8.40 2.88
C GLY A 206 10.25 8.58 1.36
N ILE A 207 10.93 7.74 0.60
CA ILE A 207 10.81 7.67 -0.86
C ILE A 207 10.41 6.26 -1.28
N GLY A 208 9.32 6.14 -2.04
CA GLY A 208 8.92 4.90 -2.70
C GLY A 208 9.30 4.93 -4.18
N ILE A 209 10.10 3.97 -4.65
CA ILE A 209 10.42 3.77 -6.06
C ILE A 209 9.61 2.60 -6.61
N THR A 210 9.05 2.75 -7.81
CA THR A 210 8.47 1.65 -8.57
C THR A 210 9.51 1.07 -9.52
N VAL A 211 9.81 -0.22 -9.38
CA VAL A 211 10.88 -0.93 -10.08
C VAL A 211 10.29 -1.82 -11.17
N GLY A 212 10.59 -1.49 -12.42
CA GLY A 212 10.29 -2.27 -13.61
C GLY A 212 11.56 -2.70 -14.35
N SER A 213 11.40 -3.32 -15.52
CA SER A 213 12.53 -3.80 -16.34
C SER A 213 13.51 -2.70 -16.73
N HIS A 214 13.01 -1.48 -16.87
CA HIS A 214 13.76 -0.28 -17.22
C HIS A 214 14.70 0.27 -16.11
N ASN A 215 14.54 -0.16 -14.85
CA ASN A 215 15.31 0.41 -13.73
C ASN A 215 15.71 -0.60 -12.63
N VAL A 216 15.66 -1.90 -12.91
CA VAL A 216 16.02 -2.98 -11.95
C VAL A 216 17.48 -3.45 -12.05
N SER A 217 18.25 -2.95 -13.02
CA SER A 217 19.66 -3.35 -13.16
C SER A 217 20.48 -2.94 -11.94
N LYS A 218 21.59 -3.64 -11.68
CA LYS A 218 22.48 -3.33 -10.56
C LYS A 218 22.93 -1.87 -10.60
N GLU A 219 23.31 -1.40 -11.77
CA GLU A 219 23.81 -0.04 -12.02
C GLU A 219 22.71 1.01 -11.75
N MET A 220 21.47 0.74 -12.15
CA MET A 220 20.34 1.65 -11.91
C MET A 220 19.97 1.72 -10.43
N LEU A 221 19.91 0.56 -9.75
CA LEU A 221 19.68 0.49 -8.31
C LEU A 221 20.78 1.25 -7.55
N GLU A 222 22.03 1.05 -7.93
CA GLU A 222 23.19 1.76 -7.38
C GLU A 222 23.08 3.27 -7.53
N ARG A 223 22.70 3.77 -8.71
CA ARG A 223 22.48 5.21 -8.94
C ARG A 223 21.39 5.77 -8.04
N TYR A 224 20.30 5.03 -7.80
CA TYR A 224 19.27 5.47 -6.84
C TYR A 224 19.84 5.58 -5.43
N LEU A 225 20.57 4.56 -4.96
CA LEU A 225 21.17 4.57 -3.63
C LEU A 225 22.11 5.76 -3.44
N ASP A 226 23.01 5.98 -4.39
CA ASP A 226 24.00 7.05 -4.33
C ASP A 226 23.31 8.44 -4.38
N TYR A 227 22.29 8.60 -5.23
CA TYR A 227 21.51 9.83 -5.34
C TYR A 227 20.77 10.17 -4.03
N PHE A 228 20.08 9.19 -3.43
CA PHE A 228 19.31 9.41 -2.21
C PHE A 228 20.17 9.56 -0.96
N ASN A 229 21.36 8.94 -0.92
CA ASN A 229 22.37 9.20 0.11
C ASN A 229 22.81 10.68 0.03
N LYS A 230 23.16 11.16 -1.16
CA LYS A 230 23.59 12.55 -1.37
C LYS A 230 22.53 13.56 -0.94
N ILE A 231 21.27 13.28 -1.24
CA ILE A 231 20.17 14.22 -0.96
C ILE A 231 19.73 14.19 0.50
N GLY A 232 19.93 13.08 1.19
CA GLY A 232 19.53 12.92 2.59
C GLY A 232 18.02 12.73 2.71
N ILE A 233 17.62 11.46 2.85
CA ILE A 233 16.27 10.99 3.16
C ILE A 233 16.36 9.99 4.33
N ASP A 234 15.23 9.57 4.88
CA ASP A 234 15.18 8.63 6.02
C ASP A 234 14.96 7.18 5.61
N THR A 235 14.19 6.96 4.54
CA THR A 235 13.81 5.62 4.09
C THR A 235 13.70 5.58 2.57
N LEU A 236 14.30 4.56 1.96
CA LEU A 236 14.14 4.26 0.54
C LEU A 236 13.46 2.90 0.38
N ARG A 237 12.23 2.89 -0.14
CA ARG A 237 11.44 1.68 -0.34
C ARG A 237 11.29 1.35 -1.82
N PHE A 238 11.52 0.09 -2.18
CA PHE A 238 11.30 -0.42 -3.53
C PHE A 238 9.99 -1.18 -3.62
N ASN A 239 9.19 -0.87 -4.64
CA ASN A 239 7.96 -1.54 -5.03
C ASN A 239 8.15 -2.20 -6.38
N LYS A 240 7.57 -3.37 -6.61
CA LYS A 240 7.59 -3.99 -7.94
C LYS A 240 6.54 -3.34 -8.83
N PHE A 241 6.91 -3.03 -10.06
CA PHE A 241 5.97 -2.61 -11.09
C PHE A 241 5.06 -3.78 -11.51
N PHE A 242 3.77 -3.48 -11.62
CA PHE A 242 2.79 -4.37 -12.24
C PHE A 242 1.85 -3.54 -13.12
N ASP A 243 1.58 -4.04 -14.32
CA ASP A 243 0.77 -3.33 -15.31
C ASP A 243 -0.71 -3.72 -15.21
N HIS A 244 -1.44 -3.07 -14.32
CA HIS A 244 -2.87 -3.34 -14.16
C HIS A 244 -3.72 -2.86 -15.36
N GLY A 245 -3.17 -2.01 -16.24
CA GLY A 245 -3.89 -1.46 -17.40
C GLY A 245 -3.55 -2.12 -18.73
N GLY A 246 -2.59 -3.05 -18.76
CA GLY A 246 -2.10 -3.65 -20.00
C GLY A 246 -1.40 -2.66 -20.96
N LYS A 247 -0.95 -1.50 -20.47
CA LYS A 247 -0.32 -0.43 -21.27
C LYS A 247 1.20 -0.56 -21.38
N HIS A 248 1.83 -1.14 -20.37
CA HIS A 248 3.27 -1.28 -20.27
C HIS A 248 3.71 -2.71 -19.87
N PRO A 249 3.23 -3.77 -20.55
CA PRO A 249 3.53 -5.15 -20.14
C PRO A 249 5.03 -5.49 -20.28
N HIS A 250 5.76 -4.76 -21.13
CA HIS A 250 7.20 -4.88 -21.31
C HIS A 250 8.02 -4.36 -20.11
N LEU A 251 7.39 -3.61 -19.19
CA LEU A 251 8.04 -3.10 -17.98
C LEU A 251 7.97 -4.06 -16.80
N GLU A 252 7.15 -5.12 -16.87
CA GLU A 252 7.11 -6.14 -15.82
C GLU A 252 8.46 -6.88 -15.72
N ILE A 253 8.93 -7.09 -14.49
CA ILE A 253 10.18 -7.83 -14.25
C ILE A 253 9.92 -9.34 -14.17
N THR A 254 10.86 -10.12 -14.71
CA THR A 254 10.80 -11.59 -14.68
C THR A 254 11.18 -12.13 -13.30
N HIS A 255 10.93 -13.42 -13.05
CA HIS A 255 11.37 -14.08 -11.81
C HIS A 255 12.89 -14.02 -11.61
N GLN A 256 13.67 -14.15 -12.69
CA GLN A 256 15.13 -14.03 -12.62
C GLN A 256 15.54 -12.61 -12.20
N MET A 257 14.90 -11.58 -12.77
CA MET A 257 15.15 -10.18 -12.40
C MET A 257 14.75 -9.89 -10.94
N CYS A 258 13.66 -10.48 -10.42
CA CYS A 258 13.34 -10.42 -9.00
C CYS A 258 14.44 -11.05 -8.12
N ALA A 259 14.93 -12.23 -8.48
CA ALA A 259 15.97 -12.90 -7.72
C ALA A 259 17.29 -12.11 -7.72
N ASP A 260 17.65 -11.52 -8.86
CA ASP A 260 18.83 -10.68 -8.99
C ASP A 260 18.66 -9.34 -8.27
N PHE A 261 17.46 -8.76 -8.25
CA PHE A 261 17.13 -7.62 -7.40
C PHE A 261 17.42 -7.92 -5.93
N TYR A 262 16.93 -9.03 -5.37
CA TYR A 262 17.17 -9.38 -3.96
C TYR A 262 18.66 -9.56 -3.65
N LYS A 263 19.41 -10.22 -4.54
CA LYS A 263 20.88 -10.36 -4.41
C LYS A 263 21.57 -9.01 -4.42
N ASN A 264 21.16 -8.10 -5.31
CA ASN A 264 21.72 -6.75 -5.40
C ASN A 264 21.40 -5.93 -4.14
N ILE A 265 20.16 -5.97 -3.63
CA ILE A 265 19.78 -5.30 -2.39
C ILE A 265 20.61 -5.81 -1.21
N LYS A 266 20.78 -7.14 -1.07
CA LYS A 266 21.66 -7.73 -0.05
C LYS A 266 23.09 -7.20 -0.20
N TYR A 267 23.64 -7.29 -1.41
CA TYR A 267 24.99 -6.83 -1.71
C TYR A 267 25.18 -5.36 -1.31
N PHE A 268 24.28 -4.47 -1.71
CA PHE A 268 24.38 -3.06 -1.36
C PHE A 268 24.23 -2.82 0.14
N HIS A 269 23.30 -3.51 0.81
CA HIS A 269 23.12 -3.41 2.25
C HIS A 269 24.35 -3.89 3.04
N GLU A 270 25.10 -4.86 2.53
CA GLU A 270 26.30 -5.39 3.19
C GLU A 270 27.58 -4.60 2.83
N ASN A 271 27.63 -3.95 1.67
CA ASN A 271 28.87 -3.40 1.11
C ASN A 271 28.87 -1.87 0.90
N LYS A 272 27.73 -1.18 1.08
CA LYS A 272 27.63 0.28 0.98
C LYS A 272 27.12 0.87 2.28
N LEU A 273 27.66 2.01 2.71
CA LEU A 273 27.08 2.78 3.80
C LEU A 273 25.84 3.54 3.31
N LEU A 274 24.71 3.33 3.98
CA LEU A 274 23.45 3.97 3.66
C LEU A 274 23.01 4.84 4.84
N ASP A 275 22.79 6.12 4.58
CA ASP A 275 22.32 7.08 5.59
C ASP A 275 20.80 6.98 5.83
N PHE A 276 20.13 6.12 5.06
CA PHE A 276 18.70 5.82 5.12
C PHE A 276 18.45 4.32 5.37
N GLN A 277 17.24 4.00 5.82
CA GLN A 277 16.78 2.61 5.94
C GLN A 277 16.26 2.10 4.59
N LEU A 278 16.69 0.91 4.17
CA LEU A 278 16.15 0.24 3.00
C LEU A 278 14.82 -0.44 3.31
N GLY A 279 13.87 -0.39 2.38
CA GLY A 279 12.62 -1.12 2.44
C GLY A 279 12.36 -1.91 1.16
N VAL A 280 11.86 -3.14 1.30
CA VAL A 280 11.48 -3.98 0.17
C VAL A 280 10.01 -4.38 0.31
N SER A 281 9.24 -4.13 -0.75
CA SER A 281 7.83 -4.48 -0.82
C SER A 281 7.63 -5.98 -1.00
N GLU A 282 6.59 -6.55 -0.38
CA GLU A 282 6.15 -7.94 -0.67
C GLU A 282 5.73 -8.11 -2.14
N ASP A 283 5.45 -7.00 -2.85
CA ASP A 283 5.08 -7.01 -4.26
C ASP A 283 6.11 -7.74 -5.15
N PHE A 284 7.39 -7.77 -4.75
CA PHE A 284 8.44 -8.50 -5.47
C PHE A 284 8.25 -10.03 -5.46
N GLY A 285 7.43 -10.56 -4.55
CA GLY A 285 7.13 -11.97 -4.43
C GLY A 285 8.25 -12.78 -3.77
N SER A 286 8.15 -14.11 -3.83
CA SER A 286 9.00 -15.02 -3.05
C SER A 286 10.25 -15.49 -3.80
N PHE A 287 10.41 -15.12 -5.08
CA PHE A 287 11.47 -15.66 -5.93
C PHE A 287 12.83 -15.07 -5.56
N GLY A 288 13.63 -15.83 -4.80
CA GLY A 288 14.98 -15.44 -4.37
C GLY A 288 15.00 -14.55 -3.13
N ILE A 289 13.88 -14.44 -2.40
CA ILE A 289 13.80 -13.62 -1.17
C ILE A 289 14.68 -14.16 -0.05
N ASP A 290 14.92 -15.48 -0.02
CA ASP A 290 15.70 -16.18 1.01
C ASP A 290 17.11 -15.57 1.22
N VAL A 291 17.69 -14.96 0.18
CA VAL A 291 19.02 -14.33 0.26
C VAL A 291 19.06 -13.20 1.30
N LEU A 292 17.92 -12.53 1.53
CA LEU A 292 17.82 -11.43 2.50
C LEU A 292 17.84 -11.93 3.95
N GLY A 293 17.64 -13.24 4.20
CA GLY A 293 17.61 -13.79 5.55
C GLY A 293 16.49 -13.22 6.43
N LEU A 294 15.36 -12.87 5.81
CA LEU A 294 14.18 -12.38 6.53
C LEU A 294 13.48 -13.53 7.29
N PRO A 295 12.61 -13.22 8.26
CA PRO A 295 11.93 -14.25 9.04
C PRO A 295 11.10 -15.20 8.16
N PRO A 296 10.88 -16.47 8.55
CA PRO A 296 10.23 -17.47 7.70
C PRO A 296 8.80 -17.14 7.26
N SER A 297 8.11 -16.26 7.99
CA SER A 297 6.78 -15.77 7.60
C SER A 297 6.82 -14.81 6.42
N VAL A 298 7.99 -14.24 6.11
CA VAL A 298 8.22 -13.29 5.02
C VAL A 298 8.53 -14.06 3.74
N GLY A 299 7.95 -13.61 2.62
CA GLY A 299 8.03 -14.33 1.35
C GLY A 299 6.84 -15.25 1.06
N HIS A 300 5.82 -15.24 1.92
CA HIS A 300 4.54 -15.91 1.68
C HIS A 300 3.38 -14.93 1.76
N CYS A 301 2.52 -14.95 0.74
CA CYS A 301 1.34 -14.10 0.71
C CYS A 301 0.34 -14.47 1.80
N GLN A 302 0.08 -13.52 2.70
CA GLN A 302 -0.90 -13.64 3.79
C GLN A 302 -2.28 -13.05 3.44
N ALA A 303 -2.44 -12.50 2.24
CA ALA A 303 -3.69 -11.88 1.81
C ALA A 303 -4.84 -12.91 1.75
N GLY A 304 -6.04 -12.66 2.23
CA GLY A 304 -7.10 -13.67 2.31
C GLY A 304 -6.88 -14.75 3.38
N LYS A 305 -5.88 -14.56 4.27
CA LYS A 305 -5.60 -15.41 5.43
C LYS A 305 -5.49 -14.59 6.71
N GLN A 306 -4.54 -13.67 6.75
CA GLN A 306 -4.37 -12.70 7.84
C GLN A 306 -4.46 -11.25 7.38
N LEU A 307 -4.31 -10.98 6.09
CA LEU A 307 -4.49 -9.66 5.52
C LEU A 307 -5.72 -9.63 4.60
N PHE A 308 -6.61 -8.67 4.79
CA PHE A 308 -7.78 -8.49 3.92
C PHE A 308 -7.90 -7.02 3.54
N ALA A 309 -8.61 -6.75 2.45
CA ALA A 309 -9.11 -5.40 2.19
C ALA A 309 -10.64 -5.38 2.26
N ILE A 310 -11.19 -4.24 2.65
CA ILE A 310 -12.61 -3.95 2.59
C ILE A 310 -12.78 -2.78 1.61
N ILE A 311 -13.55 -3.02 0.56
CA ILE A 311 -13.90 -2.02 -0.45
C ILE A 311 -15.37 -1.62 -0.32
N PRO A 312 -15.73 -0.33 -0.49
CA PRO A 312 -17.14 0.09 -0.48
C PRO A 312 -17.89 -0.51 -1.67
N LEU A 313 -19.20 -0.70 -1.55
CA LEU A 313 -20.06 -1.10 -2.68
C LEU A 313 -20.62 0.11 -3.45
N LYS A 314 -20.58 0.02 -4.79
CA LYS A 314 -21.15 1.04 -5.70
C LYS A 314 -22.68 1.13 -5.61
N ASN A 315 -23.34 -0.03 -5.49
CA ASN A 315 -24.78 -0.16 -5.38
C ASN A 315 -25.13 -0.75 -4.01
N LYS A 316 -26.05 -0.11 -3.29
CA LYS A 316 -26.62 -0.71 -2.08
C LYS A 316 -27.36 -1.98 -2.48
N LYS A 317 -26.96 -3.13 -1.95
CA LYS A 317 -27.80 -4.33 -2.00
C LYS A 317 -29.09 -4.06 -1.22
N SER A 318 -30.14 -4.82 -1.53
CA SER A 318 -31.43 -4.72 -0.84
C SER A 318 -31.24 -4.81 0.68
N ARG A 319 -31.88 -3.88 1.40
CA ARG A 319 -31.94 -3.89 2.86
C ARG A 319 -32.88 -5.00 3.29
N GLU A 320 -32.36 -5.99 4.01
CA GLU A 320 -33.15 -7.12 4.49
C GLU A 320 -33.55 -6.89 5.95
N LYS A 321 -34.85 -7.06 6.26
CA LYS A 321 -35.35 -7.01 7.63
C LYS A 321 -35.40 -8.42 8.20
N HIS A 322 -34.74 -8.64 9.33
CA HIS A 322 -34.84 -9.87 10.08
C HIS A 322 -35.07 -9.56 11.56
N LYS A 323 -36.29 -9.84 12.05
CA LYS A 323 -36.77 -9.44 13.39
C LYS A 323 -36.65 -7.92 13.60
N ASP A 324 -35.98 -7.52 14.67
CA ASP A 324 -35.77 -6.13 15.10
C ASP A 324 -34.54 -5.46 14.46
N TYR A 325 -33.99 -6.04 13.40
CA TYR A 325 -32.78 -5.55 12.77
C TYR A 325 -32.91 -5.48 11.25
N PHE A 326 -32.31 -4.45 10.68
CA PHE A 326 -32.04 -4.35 9.26
C PHE A 326 -30.58 -4.69 8.97
N TYR A 327 -30.37 -5.46 7.92
CA TYR A 327 -29.06 -5.87 7.42
C TYR A 327 -28.86 -5.30 6.02
N GLU A 328 -27.72 -4.63 5.82
CA GLU A 328 -27.36 -4.05 4.53
C GLU A 328 -25.89 -4.32 4.25
N GLU A 329 -25.61 -5.00 3.13
CA GLU A 329 -24.24 -5.17 2.66
C GLU A 329 -23.72 -3.82 2.14
N ILE A 330 -22.62 -3.34 2.72
CA ILE A 330 -22.04 -2.03 2.42
C ILE A 330 -20.60 -2.11 1.88
N GLY A 331 -19.96 -3.27 1.96
CA GLY A 331 -18.62 -3.48 1.42
C GLY A 331 -18.30 -4.93 1.13
N ASP A 332 -17.37 -5.15 0.21
CA ASP A 332 -16.80 -6.46 -0.09
C ASP A 332 -15.51 -6.67 0.69
N ILE A 333 -15.33 -7.87 1.25
CA ILE A 333 -14.06 -8.30 1.83
C ILE A 333 -13.33 -9.11 0.76
N VAL A 334 -12.07 -8.76 0.49
CA VAL A 334 -11.31 -9.33 -0.61
C VAL A 334 -9.99 -9.95 -0.12
N GLY A 335 -9.63 -11.07 -0.76
CA GLY A 335 -8.48 -11.89 -0.40
C GLY A 335 -7.15 -11.42 -1.01
N CYS A 336 -7.16 -10.46 -1.92
CA CYS A 336 -5.96 -9.72 -2.30
C CYS A 336 -6.23 -8.22 -2.30
N VAL A 337 -5.39 -7.46 -1.61
CA VAL A 337 -5.60 -6.05 -1.30
C VAL A 337 -5.24 -5.07 -2.42
N ASN A 338 -4.62 -5.55 -3.51
CA ASN A 338 -4.16 -4.69 -4.61
C ASN A 338 -4.90 -4.94 -5.94
N ILE A 339 -5.46 -6.14 -6.14
CA ILE A 339 -6.38 -6.41 -7.26
C ILE A 339 -7.84 -6.49 -6.81
N PHE A 340 -8.08 -6.40 -5.50
CA PHE A 340 -9.37 -6.51 -4.81
C PHE A 340 -10.21 -7.73 -5.17
N GLU A 341 -9.54 -8.86 -5.36
CA GLU A 341 -10.14 -10.14 -5.68
C GLU A 341 -9.32 -11.30 -5.05
N PRO A 342 -9.89 -12.50 -4.86
CA PRO A 342 -11.31 -12.80 -4.96
C PRO A 342 -12.09 -12.19 -3.79
N LYS A 343 -13.41 -12.08 -3.93
CA LYS A 343 -14.31 -11.80 -2.80
C LYS A 343 -14.30 -13.00 -1.85
N VAL A 344 -13.95 -12.75 -0.60
CA VAL A 344 -13.85 -13.75 0.48
C VAL A 344 -14.75 -13.42 1.67
N GLY A 345 -15.64 -12.45 1.51
CA GLY A 345 -16.61 -12.07 2.54
C GLY A 345 -17.33 -10.77 2.23
N ASN A 346 -18.10 -10.29 3.20
CA ASN A 346 -18.76 -8.99 3.13
C ASN A 346 -18.76 -8.23 4.47
N LEU A 347 -18.86 -6.91 4.37
CA LEU A 347 -19.12 -6.01 5.49
C LEU A 347 -20.60 -5.65 5.49
N THR A 348 -21.28 -5.95 6.58
CA THR A 348 -22.72 -5.70 6.75
C THR A 348 -22.94 -4.63 7.81
N ARG A 349 -23.70 -3.60 7.46
CA ARG A 349 -24.30 -2.66 8.41
C ARG A 349 -25.53 -3.32 9.04
N VAL A 350 -25.59 -3.33 10.36
CA VAL A 350 -26.73 -3.81 11.13
C VAL A 350 -27.35 -2.65 11.89
N THR A 351 -28.61 -2.34 11.60
CA THR A 351 -29.35 -1.25 12.23
C THR A 351 -30.50 -1.81 13.05
N ASN A 352 -30.53 -1.53 14.34
CA ASN A 352 -31.67 -1.88 15.19
C ASN A 352 -32.88 -1.00 14.81
N VAL A 353 -34.04 -1.62 14.62
CA VAL A 353 -35.28 -0.97 14.14
C VAL A 353 -35.85 0.01 15.16
N HIS A 354 -35.64 -0.23 16.45
CA HIS A 354 -36.33 0.50 17.53
C HIS A 354 -35.56 1.73 18.01
N ASN A 355 -34.23 1.64 18.03
CA ASN A 355 -33.36 2.71 18.56
C ASN A 355 -32.33 3.22 17.55
N GLU A 356 -32.41 2.76 16.30
CA GLU A 356 -31.53 3.14 15.19
C GLU A 356 -30.02 2.94 15.45
N THR A 357 -29.66 2.15 16.47
CA THR A 357 -28.26 1.87 16.79
C THR A 357 -27.63 1.07 15.65
N ILE A 358 -26.46 1.54 15.20
CA ILE A 358 -25.70 0.94 14.10
C ILE A 358 -24.52 0.14 14.65
N THR A 359 -24.40 -1.09 14.19
CA THR A 359 -23.21 -1.94 14.38
C THR A 359 -22.76 -2.49 13.03
N TYR A 360 -21.56 -3.05 12.98
CA TYR A 360 -21.01 -3.61 11.75
C TYR A 360 -20.67 -5.09 11.95
N LYS A 361 -20.74 -5.88 10.89
CA LYS A 361 -20.36 -7.30 10.93
C LYS A 361 -19.49 -7.65 9.74
N VAL A 362 -18.36 -8.29 10.01
CA VAL A 362 -17.46 -8.88 9.03
C VAL A 362 -17.85 -10.35 8.89
N ASN A 363 -18.36 -10.74 7.72
CA ASN A 363 -18.71 -12.13 7.45
C ASN A 363 -17.73 -12.71 6.43
N PHE A 364 -16.88 -13.64 6.87
CA PHE A 364 -15.95 -14.34 6.00
C PHE A 364 -16.59 -15.56 5.35
N TYR A 365 -16.31 -15.78 4.07
CA TYR A 365 -16.71 -16.97 3.33
C TYR A 365 -15.61 -18.03 3.46
N LEU A 366 -15.77 -18.92 4.44
CA LEU A 366 -14.75 -19.92 4.79
C LEU A 366 -14.33 -20.79 3.61
N ASN A 367 -15.28 -21.16 2.74
CA ASN A 367 -14.98 -21.98 1.56
C ASN A 367 -14.04 -21.26 0.58
N GLU A 368 -14.26 -19.97 0.32
CA GLU A 368 -13.40 -19.17 -0.58
C GLU A 368 -12.01 -18.93 0.03
N ILE A 369 -11.94 -18.70 1.34
CA ILE A 369 -10.66 -18.58 2.06
C ILE A 369 -9.89 -19.90 1.99
N ASN A 370 -10.54 -21.02 2.26
CA ASN A 370 -9.90 -22.33 2.22
C ASN A 370 -9.44 -22.70 0.81
N ASP A 371 -10.22 -22.40 -0.23
CA ASP A 371 -9.80 -22.56 -1.63
C ASP A 371 -8.54 -21.74 -1.94
N LEU A 372 -8.52 -20.46 -1.55
CA LEU A 372 -7.39 -19.57 -1.77
C LEU A 372 -6.12 -20.06 -1.04
N VAL A 373 -6.26 -20.49 0.23
CA VAL A 373 -5.15 -21.03 1.02
C VAL A 373 -4.63 -22.34 0.44
N ASN A 374 -5.52 -23.25 0.03
CA ASN A 374 -5.13 -24.52 -0.60
C ASN A 374 -4.35 -24.31 -1.89
N LYS A 375 -4.77 -23.33 -2.72
CA LYS A 375 -4.04 -22.93 -3.93
C LYS A 375 -2.64 -22.37 -3.63
N ARG A 376 -2.41 -21.80 -2.45
CA ARG A 376 -1.07 -21.36 -2.05
C ARG A 376 -0.23 -22.52 -1.54
N LEU A 377 -0.81 -23.37 -0.70
CA LEU A 377 -0.14 -24.55 -0.15
C LEU A 377 0.32 -25.53 -1.24
N ASN A 378 -0.48 -25.70 -2.30
CA ASN A 378 -0.13 -26.58 -3.42
C ASN A 378 0.71 -25.88 -4.52
N GLY A 379 1.08 -24.61 -4.31
CA GLY A 379 1.94 -23.85 -5.23
C GLY A 379 1.27 -23.32 -6.49
N VAL A 380 -0.05 -23.42 -6.64
CA VAL A 380 -0.81 -22.82 -7.77
C VAL A 380 -0.75 -21.28 -7.72
N LEU A 381 -0.78 -20.70 -6.54
CA LEU A 381 -0.64 -19.25 -6.30
C LEU A 381 0.60 -19.03 -5.43
N LYS A 382 1.75 -18.84 -6.08
CA LYS A 382 3.04 -18.76 -5.38
C LYS A 382 3.41 -17.33 -5.04
N ASN A 383 3.20 -16.42 -6.00
CA ASN A 383 3.42 -14.99 -5.78
C ASN A 383 2.16 -14.31 -5.23
N GLY A 384 2.38 -13.31 -4.37
CA GLY A 384 1.33 -12.50 -3.76
C GLY A 384 0.53 -11.63 -4.75
N CYS A 385 0.05 -10.50 -4.26
CA CYS A 385 -1.00 -9.68 -4.86
C CYS A 385 -0.76 -9.09 -6.27
N PHE A 386 0.37 -9.40 -6.91
CA PHE A 386 0.78 -8.92 -8.24
C PHE A 386 1.23 -10.06 -9.15
N SER A 387 0.68 -11.27 -8.96
CA SER A 387 1.01 -12.43 -9.78
C SER A 387 0.03 -12.57 -10.94
N ARG A 388 0.58 -12.78 -12.15
CA ARG A 388 -0.23 -13.21 -13.30
C ARG A 388 -0.94 -14.54 -13.02
N GLU A 389 -0.39 -15.36 -12.12
CA GLU A 389 -1.00 -16.60 -11.63
C GLU A 389 -2.40 -16.34 -11.04
N LEU A 390 -2.54 -15.34 -10.17
CA LEU A 390 -3.84 -14.98 -9.58
C LEU A 390 -4.81 -14.44 -10.64
N MET A 391 -4.34 -13.53 -11.50
CA MET A 391 -5.16 -12.97 -12.58
C MET A 391 -5.66 -14.05 -13.56
N ASN A 392 -4.78 -14.98 -13.94
CA ASN A 392 -5.13 -16.12 -14.79
C ASN A 392 -6.08 -17.11 -14.10
N ASN A 393 -5.92 -17.30 -12.78
CA ASN A 393 -6.84 -18.12 -12.00
C ASN A 393 -8.25 -17.51 -11.95
N LEU A 394 -8.34 -16.19 -11.81
CA LEU A 394 -9.62 -15.46 -11.77
C LEU A 394 -10.31 -15.44 -13.14
N SER A 395 -9.56 -15.27 -14.24
CA SER A 395 -10.12 -15.26 -15.60
C SER A 395 -10.68 -16.61 -16.05
N SER A 396 -10.19 -17.71 -15.47
CA SER A 396 -10.78 -19.05 -15.66
C SER A 396 -12.21 -19.20 -15.11
N ARG A 397 -12.70 -18.20 -14.34
CA ARG A 397 -14.09 -18.10 -13.85
C ARG A 397 -14.98 -17.14 -14.67
N SER A 398 -14.65 -16.90 -15.95
CA SER A 398 -15.40 -16.17 -17.01
C SER A 398 -15.24 -14.65 -17.09
N ILE A 399 -14.55 -14.18 -18.15
CA ILE A 399 -14.90 -12.96 -18.92
C ILE A 399 -14.48 -13.20 -20.38
N GLU A 400 -15.47 -13.37 -21.27
CA GLU A 400 -15.26 -13.13 -22.70
C GLU A 400 -14.94 -11.64 -22.89
N VAL A 401 -13.68 -11.33 -23.23
CA VAL A 401 -13.33 -10.00 -23.72
C VAL A 401 -13.81 -9.90 -25.16
N LYS A 402 -15.00 -9.33 -25.38
CA LYS A 402 -15.37 -8.82 -26.70
C LYS A 402 -14.61 -7.53 -26.95
N ASN A 403 -13.65 -7.60 -27.87
CA ASN A 403 -13.02 -6.42 -28.45
C ASN A 403 -14.08 -5.61 -29.21
N VAL A 404 -14.16 -4.31 -28.95
CA VAL A 404 -14.76 -3.32 -29.86
C VAL A 404 -13.66 -2.36 -30.28
#